data_AF-A0A2J8A289-F1
#
_entry.id   AF-A0A2J8A289-F1
#
_cell.length_a   1.000
_cell.length_b   1.000
_cell.length_c   1.000
_cell.angle_alpha   90.00
_cell.angle_beta   90.00
_cell.angle_gamma   90.00
#
_symmetry.space_group_name_H-M   'P 1'
#
loop_
_entity.id
_entity.type
_entity.pdbx_description
1 polymer ?
#
loop_
_entity_poly.entity_id
_entity_poly.type
_entity_poly.pdbx_seq_one_letter_code
_entity_poly.pdbx_strand_id
1 'polypeptide(L)'
;MKSLPALAHYRGDSPAFAHIKGEVDDGEPYVWPARHGDLAMLRCLLRLGCPWGPGGSTFTCAVAGLTDNSYNSGGIREHVLSWLLDQGCPVDWHAAEAAAKDKDEEALMEWLQMQRKERARVGSDGLP
;
A
#
# COMPACT_ATOMS: atom_id res chain seq x y z
N MET A 1 -48.99 3.68 10.60
CA MET A 1 -47.95 4.72 10.71
C MET A 1 -46.60 4.04 10.80
N LYS A 2 -45.77 4.29 9.79
CA LYS A 2 -44.32 4.03 9.67
C LYS A 2 -43.84 2.59 9.87
N SER A 3 -43.91 1.87 8.76
CA SER A 3 -43.12 0.68 8.41
C SER A 3 -41.63 0.90 8.71
N LEU A 4 -41.03 0.02 9.50
CA LEU A 4 -39.58 -0.11 9.63
C LEU A 4 -39.10 -1.09 8.55
N PRO A 5 -38.08 -0.75 7.73
CA PRO A 5 -37.55 -1.73 6.80
C PRO A 5 -36.80 -2.81 7.57
N ALA A 6 -37.04 -4.04 7.15
CA ALA A 6 -36.42 -5.25 7.64
C ALA A 6 -34.89 -5.09 7.69
N LEU A 7 -34.32 -5.51 8.82
CA LEU A 7 -32.91 -5.80 8.97
C LEU A 7 -32.54 -6.84 7.90
N ALA A 8 -32.03 -6.35 6.77
CA ALA A 8 -31.40 -7.19 5.79
C ALA A 8 -30.27 -7.94 6.50
N HIS A 9 -30.36 -9.26 6.43
CA HIS A 9 -29.33 -10.21 6.81
C HIS A 9 -27.92 -9.65 6.55
N TYR A 10 -27.27 -9.16 7.60
CA TYR A 10 -25.82 -9.10 7.62
C TYR A 10 -25.34 -10.54 7.86
N ARG A 11 -25.50 -11.38 6.83
CA ARG A 11 -24.83 -12.68 6.76
C ARG A 11 -23.35 -12.33 6.74
N GLY A 12 -22.64 -12.71 7.80
CA GLY A 12 -21.23 -12.44 8.01
C GLY A 12 -20.32 -13.18 7.02
N ASP A 13 -20.47 -12.89 5.73
CA ASP A 13 -19.53 -13.18 4.65
C ASP A 13 -18.67 -11.92 4.39
N SER A 14 -18.19 -11.29 5.47
CA SER A 14 -17.12 -10.32 5.34
C SER A 14 -15.80 -11.11 5.32
N PRO A 15 -15.05 -11.13 4.22
CA PRO A 15 -13.76 -11.83 4.15
C PRO A 15 -12.70 -11.15 5.02
N ALA A 16 -13.04 -10.06 5.71
CA ALA A 16 -12.10 -9.20 6.40
C ALA A 16 -11.38 -9.86 7.61
N PHE A 17 -11.78 -11.04 8.09
CA PHE A 17 -11.23 -11.60 9.35
C PHE A 17 -11.10 -13.13 9.45
N ALA A 18 -10.92 -13.87 8.35
CA ALA A 18 -10.85 -15.33 8.43
C ALA A 18 -9.70 -15.97 7.61
N HIS A 19 -8.48 -15.97 8.14
CA HIS A 19 -7.71 -17.18 8.53
C HIS A 19 -6.24 -16.82 8.83
N ILE A 20 -5.86 -16.82 10.11
CA ILE A 20 -4.45 -16.97 10.51
C ILE A 20 -4.08 -18.44 10.22
N LYS A 21 -3.58 -18.73 9.02
CA LYS A 21 -2.92 -20.01 8.74
C LYS A 21 -1.93 -19.91 7.57
N GLY A 22 -0.80 -19.24 7.80
CA GLY A 22 0.45 -19.51 7.07
C GLY A 22 0.37 -19.56 5.54
N GLU A 23 -0.54 -18.80 4.93
CA GLU A 23 -0.46 -18.44 3.52
C GLU A 23 0.35 -17.15 3.46
N VAL A 24 1.25 -17.09 2.49
CA VAL A 24 2.05 -15.90 2.23
C VAL A 24 1.05 -14.83 1.79
N ASP A 25 0.60 -14.01 2.73
CA ASP A 25 -0.28 -12.88 2.46
C ASP A 25 0.51 -11.94 1.55
N ASP A 26 0.07 -11.82 0.29
CA ASP A 26 0.77 -11.06 -0.77
C ASP A 26 0.77 -9.54 -0.51
N GLY A 27 0.45 -9.12 0.72
CA GLY A 27 0.24 -7.72 1.08
C GLY A 27 -1.04 -7.13 0.49
N GLU A 28 -1.91 -7.97 -0.09
CA GLU A 28 -3.28 -7.67 -0.53
C GLU A 28 -4.06 -6.73 0.41
N PRO A 29 -4.08 -6.93 1.75
CA PRO A 29 -4.84 -6.03 2.64
C PRO A 29 -4.38 -4.58 2.61
N TYR A 30 -3.13 -4.30 2.21
CA TYR A 30 -2.59 -2.96 2.10
C TYR A 30 -2.91 -2.28 0.75
N VAL A 31 -3.21 -3.05 -0.30
CA VAL A 31 -3.37 -2.54 -1.67
C VAL A 31 -4.60 -1.65 -1.79
N TRP A 32 -5.74 -2.12 -1.28
CA TRP A 32 -6.99 -1.36 -1.32
C TRP A 32 -6.91 -0.03 -0.57
N PRO A 33 -6.49 0.02 0.71
CA PRO A 33 -6.39 1.30 1.41
C PRO A 33 -5.27 2.20 0.83
N ALA A 34 -4.18 1.64 0.29
CA ALA A 34 -3.18 2.43 -0.41
C ALA A 34 -3.77 3.14 -1.64
N ARG A 35 -4.56 2.45 -2.46
CA ARG A 35 -5.25 3.01 -3.64
C ARG A 35 -6.17 4.19 -3.30
N HIS A 36 -6.80 4.16 -2.12
CA HIS A 36 -7.70 5.21 -1.63
C HIS A 36 -7.00 6.27 -0.77
N GLY A 37 -5.70 6.15 -0.53
CA GLY A 37 -4.99 7.05 0.37
C GLY A 37 -5.42 6.94 1.84
N ASP A 38 -6.04 5.82 2.23
CA ASP A 38 -6.54 5.60 3.58
C ASP A 38 -5.41 5.19 4.53
N LEU A 39 -4.62 6.19 4.92
CA LEU A 39 -3.54 6.03 5.91
C LEU A 39 -4.06 5.54 7.27
N ALA A 40 -5.31 5.82 7.62
CA ALA A 40 -5.88 5.34 8.88
C ALA A 40 -6.05 3.82 8.85
N MET A 41 -6.60 3.28 7.77
CA MET A 41 -6.71 1.84 7.55
C MET A 41 -5.34 1.17 7.46
N LEU A 42 -4.40 1.75 6.72
CA LEU A 42 -3.02 1.22 6.63
C LEU A 42 -2.36 1.12 8.02
N ARG A 43 -2.51 2.14 8.86
CA ARG A 43 -2.04 2.12 10.26
C ARG A 43 -2.75 1.08 11.11
N CYS A 44 -4.05 0.89 10.91
CA CYS A 44 -4.81 -0.16 11.59
C CYS A 44 -4.27 -1.54 11.25
N LEU A 45 -3.99 -1.83 9.96
CA LEU A 45 -3.42 -3.09 9.52
C LEU A 45 -2.05 -3.37 10.14
N LEU A 46 -1.17 -2.37 10.20
CA LEU A 46 0.11 -2.52 10.88
C LEU A 46 -0.05 -2.78 12.38
N ARG A 47 -0.97 -2.07 13.03
CA ARG A 47 -1.24 -2.28 14.46
C ARG A 47 -1.83 -3.67 14.74
N LEU A 48 -2.58 -4.22 13.80
CA LEU A 48 -3.09 -5.59 13.87
C LEU A 48 -2.00 -6.65 13.60
N GLY A 49 -0.80 -6.22 13.17
CA GLY A 49 0.33 -7.10 12.91
C GLY A 49 0.26 -7.80 11.56
N CYS A 50 -0.47 -7.24 10.58
CA CYS A 50 -0.48 -7.76 9.22
C CYS A 50 0.95 -7.67 8.65
N PRO A 51 1.54 -8.78 8.16
CA PRO A 51 2.87 -8.75 7.60
C PRO A 51 2.88 -7.97 6.28
N TRP A 52 4.03 -7.38 5.95
CA TRP A 52 4.27 -6.93 4.59
C TRP A 52 4.32 -8.13 3.65
N GLY A 53 3.87 -7.94 2.42
CA GLY A 53 3.97 -8.93 1.36
C GLY A 53 5.43 -9.30 1.07
N PRO A 54 5.68 -10.53 0.62
CA PRO A 54 7.02 -11.02 0.32
C PRO A 54 7.67 -10.17 -0.78
N GLY A 55 8.99 -9.95 -0.67
CA GLY A 55 9.78 -9.29 -1.73
C GLY A 55 9.35 -7.87 -2.07
N GLY A 56 8.60 -7.18 -1.21
CA GLY A 56 8.13 -5.82 -1.47
C GLY A 56 6.96 -5.72 -2.45
N SER A 57 6.26 -6.83 -2.70
CA SER A 57 5.00 -6.88 -3.43
C SER A 57 3.97 -5.85 -2.96
N THR A 58 3.87 -5.61 -1.65
CA THR A 58 2.99 -4.57 -1.08
C THR A 58 3.25 -3.19 -1.66
N PHE A 59 4.52 -2.81 -1.78
CA PHE A 59 4.90 -1.49 -2.29
C PHE A 59 4.62 -1.40 -3.79
N THR A 60 4.97 -2.44 -4.56
CA THR A 60 4.70 -2.51 -6.00
C THR A 60 3.20 -2.46 -6.30
N CYS A 61 2.37 -3.19 -5.55
CA CYS A 61 0.91 -3.16 -5.71
C CYS A 61 0.31 -1.83 -5.29
N ALA A 62 0.85 -1.16 -4.26
CA ALA A 62 0.45 0.19 -3.91
C ALA A 62 0.74 1.18 -5.04
N VAL A 63 1.94 1.12 -5.65
CA VAL A 63 2.31 1.93 -6.82
C VAL A 63 1.32 1.68 -7.97
N ALA A 64 1.11 0.42 -8.35
CA ALA A 64 0.18 0.06 -9.43
C ALA A 64 -1.27 0.53 -9.14
N GLY A 65 -1.76 0.33 -7.92
CA GLY A 65 -3.10 0.74 -7.51
C GLY A 65 -3.29 2.25 -7.49
N LEU A 66 -2.26 3.01 -7.09
CA LEU A 66 -2.26 4.47 -7.09
C LEU A 66 -2.27 5.05 -8.52
N THR A 67 -1.61 4.39 -9.47
CA THR A 67 -1.62 4.79 -10.89
C THR A 67 -2.93 4.49 -11.62
N ASP A 68 -3.69 3.49 -11.17
CA ASP A 68 -5.01 3.16 -11.75
C ASP A 68 -6.12 4.12 -11.28
N ASN A 69 -5.88 4.90 -10.22
CA ASN A 69 -6.88 5.79 -9.67
C ASN A 69 -6.74 7.22 -10.21
N SER A 70 -7.51 7.55 -11.25
CA SER A 70 -7.57 8.89 -11.85
C SER A 70 -7.98 10.01 -10.87
N TYR A 71 -8.50 9.68 -9.69
CA TYR A 71 -8.90 10.66 -8.68
C TYR A 71 -7.78 11.05 -7.71
N ASN A 72 -6.61 10.39 -7.75
CA ASN A 72 -5.51 10.71 -6.86
C ASN A 72 -4.62 11.83 -7.43
N SER A 73 -4.75 13.01 -6.83
CA SER A 73 -3.76 14.09 -6.96
C SER A 73 -2.36 13.61 -6.51
N GLY A 74 -1.30 14.07 -7.19
CA GLY A 74 0.10 13.71 -6.93
C GLY A 74 0.54 13.73 -5.46
N GLY A 75 -0.05 14.61 -4.65
CA GLY A 75 0.25 14.65 -3.22
C GLY A 75 -0.12 13.36 -2.48
N ILE A 76 -1.30 12.77 -2.73
CA ILE A 76 -1.79 11.62 -1.95
C ILE A 76 -0.93 10.38 -2.20
N ARG A 77 -0.55 10.12 -3.47
CA ARG A 77 0.29 8.97 -3.83
C ARG A 77 1.66 9.03 -3.15
N GLU A 78 2.33 10.19 -3.19
CA GLU A 78 3.64 10.37 -2.57
C GLU A 78 3.57 10.23 -1.06
N HIS A 79 2.52 10.77 -0.43
CA HIS A 79 2.31 10.63 1.02
C HIS A 79 2.12 9.17 1.44
N VAL A 80 1.32 8.40 0.70
CA VAL A 80 1.11 6.97 0.98
C VAL A 80 2.40 6.18 0.81
N LEU A 81 3.12 6.39 -0.29
CA LEU A 81 4.37 5.68 -0.55
C LEU A 81 5.48 6.06 0.44
N SER A 82 5.61 7.33 0.78
CA SER A 82 6.54 7.79 1.84
C SER A 82 6.20 7.13 3.17
N TRP A 83 4.91 7.07 3.52
CA TRP A 83 4.49 6.44 4.76
C TRP A 83 4.85 4.95 4.78
N LEU A 84 4.61 4.20 3.70
CA LEU A 84 5.01 2.78 3.61
C LEU A 84 6.51 2.59 3.83
N LEU A 85 7.32 3.45 3.20
CA LEU A 85 8.78 3.42 3.36
C LEU A 85 9.21 3.74 4.80
N ASP A 86 8.54 4.67 5.48
CA ASP A 86 8.84 5.03 6.87
C ASP A 86 8.47 3.93 7.87
N GLN A 87 7.46 3.12 7.56
CA GLN A 87 7.11 1.96 8.36
C GLN A 87 8.03 0.75 8.12
N GLY A 88 9.04 0.90 7.24
CA GLY A 88 10.00 -0.16 6.93
C GLY A 88 9.43 -1.25 6.01
N CYS A 89 8.45 -0.91 5.17
CA CYS A 89 7.96 -1.81 4.14
C CYS A 89 9.14 -2.26 3.25
N PRO A 90 9.34 -3.58 3.03
CA PRO A 90 10.29 -4.05 2.03
C PRO A 90 9.88 -3.49 0.67
N VAL A 91 10.86 -3.03 -0.10
CA VAL A 91 10.62 -2.44 -1.42
C VAL A 91 11.51 -3.12 -2.44
N ASP A 92 10.88 -3.72 -3.45
CA ASP A 92 11.55 -4.03 -4.70
C ASP A 92 11.45 -2.80 -5.61
N TRP A 93 12.53 -2.03 -5.62
CA TRP A 93 12.64 -0.84 -6.45
C TRP A 93 12.48 -1.16 -7.93
N HIS A 94 13.01 -2.30 -8.40
CA HIS A 94 12.91 -2.65 -9.81
C HIS A 94 11.46 -2.94 -10.22
N ALA A 95 10.73 -3.67 -9.37
CA ALA A 95 9.31 -3.94 -9.58
C ALA A 95 8.44 -2.66 -9.49
N ALA A 96 8.74 -1.78 -8.52
CA ALA A 96 8.04 -0.50 -8.37
C ALA A 96 8.27 0.44 -9.58
N GLU A 97 9.51 0.55 -10.05
CA GLU A 97 9.87 1.32 -11.24
C GLU A 97 9.19 0.76 -12.50
N ALA A 98 9.13 -0.57 -12.65
CA ALA A 98 8.41 -1.21 -13.75
C ALA A 98 6.91 -0.93 -13.73
N ALA A 99 6.27 -0.93 -12.55
CA ALA A 99 4.84 -0.62 -12.39
C ALA A 99 4.53 0.84 -12.76
N ALA A 100 5.39 1.80 -12.36
CA ALA A 100 5.23 3.20 -12.75
C ALA A 100 5.44 3.40 -14.27
N LYS A 101 6.41 2.69 -14.86
CA LYS A 101 6.71 2.77 -16.29
C LYS A 101 5.59 2.20 -17.18
N ASP A 102 4.91 1.15 -16.75
CA ASP A 102 3.77 0.56 -17.49
C ASP A 102 2.65 1.59 -17.74
N LYS A 103 2.52 2.58 -16.84
CA LYS A 103 1.50 3.63 -16.90
C LYS A 103 1.99 4.97 -17.42
N ASP A 104 3.25 5.05 -17.87
CA ASP A 104 3.89 6.28 -18.35
C ASP A 104 3.86 7.43 -17.31
N GLU A 105 3.88 7.08 -16.02
CA GLU A 105 3.82 8.03 -14.91
C GLU A 105 5.22 8.58 -14.59
N GLU A 106 5.73 9.47 -15.46
CA GLU A 106 7.09 10.03 -15.38
C GLU A 106 7.36 10.70 -14.02
N ALA A 107 6.41 11.47 -13.50
CA ALA A 107 6.56 12.13 -12.19
C ALA A 107 6.72 11.12 -11.03
N LEU A 108 5.99 9.99 -11.08
CA LEU A 108 6.10 8.94 -10.08
C LEU A 108 7.43 8.19 -10.20
N MET A 109 7.87 7.96 -11.43
CA MET A 109 9.16 7.35 -11.75
C MET A 109 10.33 8.20 -11.23
N GLU A 110 10.30 9.51 -11.46
CA GLU A 110 11.28 10.46 -10.92
C GLU A 110 11.29 10.45 -9.39
N TRP A 111 10.12 10.48 -8.76
CA TRP A 111 9.99 10.42 -7.30
C TRP A 111 10.58 9.11 -6.73
N LEU A 112 10.29 7.96 -7.34
CA LEU A 112 10.84 6.66 -6.93
C LEU A 112 12.38 6.64 -7.02
N GLN A 113 12.95 7.18 -8.09
CA GLN A 113 14.41 7.28 -8.27
C GLN A 113 15.05 8.20 -7.22
N MET A 114 14.41 9.34 -6.93
CA MET A 114 14.87 10.27 -5.90
C MET A 114 14.87 9.59 -4.54
N GLN A 115 13.77 8.95 -4.16
CA GLN A 115 13.64 8.24 -2.89
C GLN A 115 14.66 7.11 -2.74
N ARG A 116 14.90 6.33 -3.80
CA ARG A 116 15.93 5.29 -3.82
C ARG A 116 17.32 5.86 -3.55
N LYS A 117 17.67 7.00 -4.16
CA LYS A 117 18.96 7.68 -3.95
C LYS A 117 19.10 8.23 -2.54
N GLU A 118 18.07 8.88 -2.01
CA GLU A 118 18.07 9.42 -0.65
C GLU A 118 18.30 8.31 0.39
N ARG A 119 17.57 7.19 0.26
CA ARG A 119 17.68 6.07 1.21
C ARG A 119 18.97 5.26 1.05
N ALA A 120 19.55 5.20 -0.14
CA ALA A 120 20.88 4.62 -0.34
C ALA A 120 21.98 5.40 0.39
N ARG A 121 21.85 6.74 0.48
CA ARG A 121 22.78 7.58 1.24
C ARG A 121 22.62 7.38 2.75
N VAL A 122 21.38 7.37 3.25
CA VAL A 122 21.09 7.13 4.67
C VAL A 122 21.59 5.77 5.14
N GLY A 123 21.55 4.73 4.28
CA GLY A 123 22.12 3.41 4.59
C GLY A 123 23.65 3.38 4.71
N SER A 124 24.36 4.39 4.17
CA SER A 124 25.82 4.49 4.22
C SER A 124 26.34 5.32 5.41
N ASP A 125 25.50 6.16 6.00
CA ASP A 125 25.86 7.05 7.13
C ASP A 125 25.60 6.41 8.52
N GLY A 126 25.13 5.15 8.56
CA GLY A 126 24.72 4.44 9.77
C GLY A 126 25.66 3.31 10.21
N LEU A 127 26.97 3.51 10.22
CA LEU A 127 27.93 2.56 10.81
C LEU A 127 28.59 3.18 12.07
N PRO A 128 28.34 2.66 13.30
CA PRO A 128 29.25 2.88 14.42
C PRO A 128 30.55 2.08 14.29
#